data_AF-A0A0J9TJ55-F1
#
_entry.id   AF-A0A0J9TJ55-F1
#
_cell.length_a   1.000
_cell.length_b   1.000
_cell.length_c   1.000
_cell.angle_alpha   90.00
_cell.angle_beta   90.00
_cell.angle_gamma   90.00
#
_symmetry.space_group_name_H-M   'P 1'
#
loop_
_entity.id
_entity.type
_entity.pdbx_description
1 polymer ?
#
loop_
_entity_poly.entity_id
_entity_poly.type
_entity_poly.pdbx_seq_one_letter_code
_entity_poly.pdbx_strand_id
1 'polypeptide(L)'
;MEYPDLVYYEDPDDKNEISGLLKQLTLYKFYEKIDNEFKKKDELIHCEECKEKIKDIANPKPELLELCKRVCNFILDKENNNYFCNDPSCSSSCSHMKFRLYDHVMNIDESQDNIKNFYEALKSISKKAELKWRKCPLVNFNMSKDEFINFKYLYEFLFNYLDIRHNIYEERNSNKQLYCKYVKFFFRFYNRIKDSCPLIINANIILH
;
A
#
# COMPACT_ATOMS: atom_id res chain seq x y z
N MET A 1 -0.65 11.15 1.98
CA MET A 1 -1.51 10.65 0.89
C MET A 1 -2.90 10.41 1.44
N GLU A 2 -3.96 10.75 0.70
CA GLU A 2 -5.33 10.43 1.10
C GLU A 2 -5.59 8.92 0.95
N TYR A 3 -6.29 8.35 1.93
CA TYR A 3 -6.85 6.99 1.91
C TYR A 3 -8.19 7.00 2.66
N PRO A 4 -9.16 6.18 2.24
CA PRO A 4 -9.18 5.42 0.99
C PRO A 4 -9.07 6.35 -0.24
N ASP A 5 -8.35 5.90 -1.27
CA ASP A 5 -8.38 6.58 -2.57
C ASP A 5 -9.61 6.08 -3.35
N LEU A 6 -10.53 7.00 -3.61
CA LEU A 6 -11.82 6.74 -4.24
C LEU A 6 -11.97 7.55 -5.53
N VAL A 7 -10.89 7.74 -6.31
CA VAL A 7 -10.92 8.45 -7.60
C VAL A 7 -11.93 7.84 -8.59
N TYR A 8 -12.30 6.57 -8.43
CA TYR A 8 -13.31 5.91 -9.25
C TYR A 8 -14.78 6.23 -8.86
N TYR A 9 -15.01 7.07 -7.86
CA TYR A 9 -16.34 7.61 -7.54
C TYR A 9 -16.62 8.89 -8.34
N GLU A 10 -17.75 8.90 -9.04
CA GLU A 10 -18.20 10.03 -9.87
C GLU A 10 -18.90 11.13 -9.04
N ASP A 11 -19.63 10.74 -7.99
CA ASP A 11 -20.37 11.65 -7.11
C ASP A 11 -19.50 12.08 -5.89
N PRO A 12 -19.20 13.39 -5.73
CA PRO A 12 -18.37 13.89 -4.63
C PRO A 12 -18.96 13.71 -3.22
N ASP A 13 -20.29 13.83 -3.08
CA ASP A 13 -20.95 13.72 -1.77
C ASP A 13 -20.93 12.27 -1.29
N ASP A 14 -21.25 11.35 -2.21
CA ASP A 14 -21.12 9.91 -1.98
C ASP A 14 -19.68 9.52 -1.61
N LYS A 15 -18.70 10.09 -2.33
CA LYS A 15 -17.28 9.83 -2.09
C LYS A 15 -16.87 10.23 -0.67
N ASN A 16 -17.32 11.38 -0.19
CA ASN A 16 -16.97 11.87 1.15
C ASN A 16 -17.58 11.01 2.26
N GLU A 17 -18.84 10.65 2.14
CA GLU A 17 -19.54 9.80 3.10
C GLU A 17 -18.92 8.40 3.18
N ILE A 18 -18.68 7.78 2.01
CA ILE A 18 -18.00 6.48 1.92
C ILE A 18 -16.56 6.58 2.44
N SER A 19 -15.81 7.63 2.13
CA SER A 19 -14.44 7.81 2.63
C SER A 19 -14.41 7.86 4.16
N GLY A 20 -15.31 8.64 4.78
CA GLY A 20 -15.45 8.71 6.23
C GLY A 20 -15.78 7.36 6.86
N LEU A 21 -16.68 6.60 6.23
CA LEU A 21 -17.07 5.26 6.66
C LEU A 21 -15.90 4.28 6.60
N LEU A 22 -15.21 4.22 5.45
CA LEU A 22 -14.14 3.27 5.20
C LEU A 22 -12.92 3.53 6.11
N LYS A 23 -12.61 4.78 6.45
CA LYS A 23 -11.51 5.09 7.40
C LYS A 23 -11.66 4.38 8.76
N GLN A 24 -12.87 3.94 9.12
CA GLN A 24 -13.11 3.21 10.35
C GLN A 24 -12.76 1.71 10.29
N LEU A 25 -12.47 1.18 9.10
CA LEU A 25 -12.14 -0.22 8.91
C LEU A 25 -10.69 -0.53 9.33
N THR A 26 -10.43 -1.79 9.64
CA THR A 26 -9.18 -2.25 10.26
C THR A 26 -7.97 -1.95 9.39
N LEU A 27 -8.06 -2.17 8.07
CA LEU A 27 -6.94 -1.91 7.15
C LEU A 27 -6.56 -0.43 7.14
N TYR A 28 -7.54 0.48 7.04
CA TYR A 28 -7.28 1.91 6.96
C TYR A 28 -6.80 2.50 8.29
N LYS A 29 -7.32 1.99 9.42
CA LYS A 29 -6.76 2.27 10.75
C LYS A 29 -5.32 1.79 10.88
N PHE A 30 -4.97 0.66 10.27
CA PHE A 30 -3.60 0.18 10.21
C PHE A 30 -2.71 1.09 9.35
N TYR A 31 -3.18 1.50 8.16
CA TYR A 31 -2.46 2.46 7.33
C TYR A 31 -2.20 3.79 8.03
N GLU A 32 -3.18 4.32 8.75
CA GLU A 32 -2.99 5.55 9.54
C GLU A 32 -1.89 5.41 10.58
N LYS A 33 -1.85 4.28 11.29
CA LYS A 33 -0.79 4.01 12.26
C LYS A 33 0.58 3.97 11.58
N ILE A 34 0.73 3.19 10.50
CA ILE A 34 1.99 3.10 9.75
C ILE A 34 2.44 4.46 9.22
N ASP A 35 1.52 5.24 8.65
CA ASP A 35 1.82 6.57 8.14
C ASP A 35 2.29 7.55 9.23
N ASN A 36 1.70 7.46 10.42
CA ASN A 36 2.11 8.28 11.56
C ASN A 36 3.50 7.88 12.07
N GLU A 37 3.81 6.59 12.08
CA GLU A 37 5.14 6.08 12.40
C GLU A 37 6.20 6.55 11.38
N PHE A 38 5.90 6.51 10.08
CA PHE A 38 6.78 7.06 9.05
C PHE A 38 6.99 8.58 9.17
N LYS A 39 6.12 9.32 9.87
CA LYS A 39 6.30 10.77 10.06
C LYS A 39 7.21 11.11 11.26
N LYS A 40 7.50 10.16 12.16
CA LYS A 40 8.35 10.43 13.32
C LYS A 40 9.76 10.81 12.85
N LYS A 41 10.21 12.00 13.25
CA LYS A 41 11.50 12.57 12.91
C LYS A 41 12.49 12.32 14.04
N ASP A 42 12.82 11.06 14.30
CA ASP A 42 13.96 10.76 15.17
C ASP A 42 15.20 10.68 14.29
N GLU A 43 16.15 11.60 14.49
CA GLU A 43 17.44 11.60 13.80
C GLU A 43 18.32 10.45 14.32
N LEU A 44 17.99 9.21 13.96
CA LEU A 44 18.94 8.11 14.10
C LEU A 44 19.98 8.26 13.00
N ILE A 45 21.25 8.38 13.40
CA ILE A 45 22.44 8.45 12.54
C ILE A 45 22.57 7.22 11.61
N HIS A 46 21.72 6.20 11.75
CA HIS A 46 21.90 4.85 11.21
C HIS A 46 21.33 4.59 9.79
N CYS A 47 20.86 5.62 9.08
CA CYS A 47 20.20 5.47 7.77
C CYS A 47 21.03 5.95 6.57
N GLU A 48 22.36 5.98 6.69
CA GLU A 48 23.28 6.40 5.62
C GLU A 48 23.18 5.54 4.35
N GLU A 49 22.79 4.26 4.46
CA GLU A 49 22.59 3.40 3.27
C GLU A 49 21.53 3.95 2.30
N CYS A 50 20.52 4.65 2.83
CA CYS A 50 19.55 5.38 1.99
C CYS A 50 20.26 6.44 1.16
N LYS A 51 21.22 7.18 1.73
CA LYS A 51 21.97 8.18 0.97
C LYS A 51 22.89 7.52 -0.05
N GLU A 52 23.63 6.49 0.32
CA GLU A 52 24.57 5.83 -0.59
C GLU A 52 23.86 5.26 -1.83
N LYS A 53 22.79 4.49 -1.62
CA LYS A 53 22.07 3.83 -2.72
C LYS A 53 21.20 4.77 -3.57
N ILE A 54 20.71 5.86 -2.99
CA ILE A 54 19.86 6.82 -3.70
C ILE A 54 20.70 7.94 -4.35
N LYS A 55 21.93 8.22 -3.89
CA LYS A 55 22.83 9.22 -4.51
C LYS A 55 23.36 8.79 -5.88
N ASP A 56 23.48 7.49 -6.14
CA ASP A 56 23.97 6.95 -7.42
C ASP A 56 22.93 7.04 -8.56
N ILE A 57 21.78 7.68 -8.30
CA ILE A 57 20.69 7.88 -9.25
C ILE A 57 20.90 9.18 -10.04
N ALA A 58 20.55 9.19 -11.32
CA ALA A 58 20.36 10.42 -12.07
C ALA A 58 19.05 11.10 -11.61
N ASN A 59 19.16 12.21 -10.87
CA ASN A 59 18.02 13.00 -10.32
C ASN A 59 17.14 12.27 -9.28
N PRO A 60 17.68 11.84 -8.12
CA PRO A 60 16.86 11.28 -7.06
C PRO A 60 15.89 12.33 -6.52
N LYS A 61 14.60 11.98 -6.44
CA LYS A 61 13.61 12.84 -5.81
C LYS A 61 13.90 12.97 -4.30
N PRO A 62 14.07 14.19 -3.75
CA PRO A 62 14.37 14.38 -2.34
C PRO A 62 13.38 13.68 -1.39
N GLU A 63 12.11 13.61 -1.80
CA GLU A 63 11.03 12.96 -1.05
C GLU A 63 11.24 11.44 -0.93
N LEU A 64 11.84 10.79 -1.94
CA LEU A 64 12.12 9.35 -1.90
C LEU A 64 13.26 9.04 -0.91
N LEU A 65 14.28 9.89 -0.89
CA LEU A 65 15.35 9.82 0.10
C LEU A 65 14.82 10.05 1.53
N GLU A 66 13.92 11.03 1.70
CA GLU A 66 13.31 11.32 2.99
C GLU A 66 12.43 10.15 3.47
N LEU A 67 11.61 9.59 2.57
CA LEU A 67 10.83 8.38 2.85
C LEU A 67 11.74 7.21 3.26
N CYS A 68 12.86 6.99 2.56
CA CYS A 68 13.79 5.91 2.88
C CYS A 68 14.33 6.05 4.29
N LYS A 69 14.76 7.26 4.69
CA LYS A 69 15.27 7.52 6.04
C LYS A 69 14.20 7.29 7.11
N ARG A 70 12.98 7.79 6.88
CA ARG A 70 11.83 7.59 7.79
C ARG A 70 11.51 6.11 7.99
N VAL A 71 11.48 5.34 6.91
CA VAL A 71 11.23 3.89 6.95
C VAL A 71 12.40 3.14 7.60
N CYS A 72 13.63 3.57 7.36
CA CYS A 72 14.82 3.03 8.02
C CYS A 72 14.75 3.21 9.55
N ASN A 73 14.37 4.40 10.03
CA ASN A 73 14.16 4.65 11.45
C ASN A 73 13.10 3.70 12.02
N PHE A 74 11.97 3.56 11.32
CA PHE A 74 10.90 2.65 11.71
C PHE A 74 11.38 1.19 11.83
N ILE A 75 12.23 0.73 10.91
CA ILE A 75 12.79 -0.62 10.90
C ILE A 75 13.78 -0.85 12.06
N LEU A 76 14.58 0.15 12.39
CA LEU A 76 15.66 0.03 13.38
C LEU A 76 15.19 0.30 14.81
N ASP A 77 14.08 1.01 14.99
CA ASP A 77 13.45 1.23 16.28
C ASP A 77 12.79 -0.06 16.80
N LYS A 78 13.26 -0.51 17.97
CA LYS A 78 12.80 -1.74 18.61
C LYS A 78 11.38 -1.63 19.15
N GLU A 79 10.92 -0.43 19.51
CA GLU A 79 9.57 -0.23 20.01
C GLU A 79 8.54 -0.55 18.92
N ASN A 80 8.86 -0.23 17.66
CA ASN A 80 8.03 -0.48 16.47
C ASN A 80 7.77 -1.97 16.19
N ASN A 81 8.59 -2.88 16.73
CA ASN A 81 8.44 -4.32 16.55
C ASN A 81 7.17 -4.90 17.20
N ASN A 82 6.67 -4.25 18.25
CA ASN A 82 5.41 -4.59 18.91
C ASN A 82 4.20 -3.88 18.29
N TYR A 83 4.41 -3.01 17.31
CA TYR A 83 3.31 -2.42 16.54
C TYR A 83 3.10 -3.17 15.23
N PHE A 84 4.21 -3.57 14.60
CA PHE A 84 4.23 -4.17 13.29
C PHE A 84 3.92 -5.67 13.27
N CYS A 85 4.32 -6.42 14.30
CA CYS A 85 4.12 -7.87 14.35
C CYS A 85 3.74 -8.36 15.76
N ASN A 86 2.42 -8.47 15.95
CA ASN A 86 1.79 -8.95 17.19
C ASN A 86 1.27 -10.38 17.09
N ASP A 87 1.07 -10.90 15.87
CA ASP A 87 0.74 -12.31 15.67
C ASP A 87 2.01 -13.14 15.39
N PRO A 88 2.03 -14.45 15.69
CA PRO A 88 3.23 -15.27 15.52
C PRO A 88 3.78 -15.32 14.08
N SER A 89 2.94 -15.05 13.08
CA SER A 89 3.33 -15.11 11.66
C SER A 89 3.78 -13.76 11.09
N CYS A 90 3.44 -12.64 11.74
CA CYS A 90 3.57 -11.28 11.21
C CYS A 90 2.92 -11.05 9.83
N SER A 91 2.19 -12.03 9.27
CA SER A 91 2.08 -12.17 7.81
C SER A 91 1.12 -11.15 7.18
N SER A 92 -0.01 -10.88 7.83
CA SER A 92 -1.00 -9.88 7.37
C SER A 92 -0.44 -8.47 7.52
N SER A 93 -0.01 -8.09 8.72
CA SER A 93 0.58 -6.76 9.00
C SER A 93 1.79 -6.46 8.12
N CYS A 94 2.65 -7.45 7.89
CA CYS A 94 3.75 -7.35 6.92
C CYS A 94 3.26 -7.06 5.52
N SER A 95 2.26 -7.79 5.04
CA SER A 95 1.72 -7.59 3.70
C SER A 95 1.11 -6.19 3.56
N HIS A 96 0.33 -5.76 4.54
CA HIS A 96 -0.32 -4.44 4.55
C HIS A 96 0.70 -3.30 4.57
N MET A 97 1.73 -3.40 5.41
CA MET A 97 2.77 -2.36 5.50
C MET A 97 3.61 -2.31 4.22
N LYS A 98 4.05 -3.45 3.67
CA LYS A 98 4.81 -3.47 2.40
C LYS A 98 4.03 -2.81 1.27
N PHE A 99 2.75 -3.15 1.18
CA PHE A 99 1.85 -2.56 0.22
C PHE A 99 1.68 -1.05 0.46
N ARG A 100 1.47 -0.63 1.70
CA ARG A 100 1.34 0.80 2.05
C ARG A 100 2.61 1.60 1.74
N LEU A 101 3.78 1.01 2.00
CA LEU A 101 5.07 1.57 1.64
C LEU A 101 5.20 1.76 0.13
N TYR A 102 4.83 0.73 -0.66
CA TYR A 102 4.89 0.82 -2.12
C TYR A 102 3.93 1.87 -2.66
N ASP A 103 2.76 2.03 -2.05
CA ASP A 103 1.84 3.14 -2.37
C ASP A 103 2.52 4.50 -2.21
N HIS A 104 3.19 4.78 -1.08
CA HIS A 104 3.96 6.02 -0.94
C HIS A 104 5.06 6.17 -2.01
N VAL A 105 5.79 5.10 -2.32
CA VAL A 105 6.85 5.11 -3.33
C VAL A 105 6.29 5.48 -4.70
N MET A 106 5.20 4.85 -5.14
CA MET A 106 4.57 5.08 -6.46
C MET A 106 3.96 6.49 -6.61
N ASN A 107 3.68 7.18 -5.51
CA ASN A 107 3.25 8.58 -5.56
C ASN A 107 4.41 9.56 -5.65
N ILE A 108 5.60 9.15 -5.20
CA ILE A 108 6.79 9.98 -5.23
C ILE A 108 7.50 9.80 -6.57
N ASP A 109 7.79 8.57 -6.97
CA ASP A 109 8.64 8.28 -8.13
C ASP A 109 8.06 7.15 -8.99
N GLU A 110 8.27 7.25 -10.29
CA GLU A 110 7.86 6.26 -11.30
C GLU A 110 9.07 5.63 -12.00
N SER A 111 10.28 6.16 -11.77
CA SER A 111 11.53 5.58 -12.26
C SER A 111 11.79 4.23 -11.59
N GLN A 112 11.75 3.15 -12.38
CA GLN A 112 11.99 1.79 -11.88
C GLN A 112 13.38 1.63 -11.27
N ASP A 113 14.39 2.33 -11.78
CA ASP A 113 15.74 2.33 -11.21
C ASP A 113 15.76 2.98 -9.82
N ASN A 114 15.03 4.09 -9.66
CA ASN A 114 14.96 4.80 -8.37
C ASN A 114 14.24 3.95 -7.33
N ILE A 115 13.11 3.35 -7.72
CA ILE A 115 12.33 2.44 -6.88
C ILE A 115 13.17 1.21 -6.51
N LYS A 116 13.89 0.61 -7.46
CA LYS A 116 14.77 -0.52 -7.21
C LYS A 116 15.84 -0.17 -6.18
N ASN A 117 16.55 0.94 -6.37
CA ASN A 117 17.60 1.38 -5.45
C ASN A 117 17.07 1.69 -4.04
N PHE A 118 15.86 2.27 -3.95
CA PHE A 118 15.15 2.46 -2.68
C PHE A 118 14.93 1.13 -1.94
N TYR A 119 14.42 0.10 -2.63
CA TYR A 119 14.20 -1.20 -2.01
C TYR A 119 15.50 -1.96 -1.71
N GLU A 120 16.56 -1.78 -2.51
CA GLU A 120 17.89 -2.33 -2.21
C GLU A 120 18.51 -1.72 -0.94
N ALA A 121 18.33 -0.43 -0.72
CA ALA A 121 18.73 0.25 0.51
C ALA A 121 17.99 -0.34 1.71
N LEU A 122 16.66 -0.39 1.64
CA LEU A 122 15.83 -0.92 2.73
C LEU A 122 16.13 -2.39 3.02
N LYS A 123 16.38 -3.21 1.99
CA LYS A 123 16.79 -4.61 2.16
C LYS A 123 18.09 -4.75 2.94
N SER A 124 19.05 -3.85 2.72
CA SER A 124 20.33 -3.85 3.41
C SER A 124 20.18 -3.39 4.87
N ILE A 125 19.35 -2.37 5.11
CA ILE A 125 18.95 -1.91 6.45
C ILE A 125 18.26 -3.02 7.24
N SER A 126 17.27 -3.72 6.65
CA SER A 126 16.54 -4.80 7.33
C SER A 126 17.43 -5.97 7.79
N LYS A 127 18.62 -6.16 7.21
CA LYS A 127 19.58 -7.19 7.70
C LYS A 127 20.15 -6.85 9.08
N LYS A 128 20.26 -5.55 9.38
CA LYS A 128 20.77 -5.00 10.65
C LYS A 128 19.69 -4.96 11.74
N ALA A 129 18.42 -5.01 11.34
CA ALA A 129 17.27 -4.99 12.23
C ALA A 129 17.03 -6.32 12.96
N GLU A 130 16.07 -6.32 13.88
CA GLU A 130 15.67 -7.52 14.63
C GLU A 130 15.17 -8.65 13.72
N LEU A 131 15.22 -9.89 14.23
CA LEU A 131 14.80 -11.09 13.51
C LEU A 131 13.39 -11.00 12.92
N LYS A 132 12.47 -10.26 13.56
CA LYS A 132 11.09 -10.06 13.05
C LYS A 132 11.10 -9.37 11.67
N TRP A 133 11.97 -8.39 11.44
CA TRP A 133 12.11 -7.72 10.15
C TRP A 133 12.67 -8.63 9.07
N ARG A 134 13.48 -9.62 9.44
CA ARG A 134 13.93 -10.66 8.49
C ARG A 134 12.79 -11.54 7.99
N LYS A 135 11.70 -11.67 8.76
CA LYS A 135 10.47 -12.37 8.35
C LYS A 135 9.53 -11.49 7.52
N CYS A 136 9.75 -10.18 7.49
CA CYS A 136 9.05 -9.26 6.59
C CYS A 136 10.01 -8.65 5.56
N PRO A 137 10.39 -9.40 4.51
CA PRO A 137 11.22 -8.83 3.46
C PRO A 137 10.47 -7.71 2.74
N LEU A 138 11.08 -6.53 2.71
CA LEU A 138 10.59 -5.39 1.93
C LEU A 138 10.86 -5.66 0.45
N VAL A 139 9.80 -5.63 -0.36
CA VAL A 139 9.85 -6.04 -1.77
C VAL A 139 9.39 -4.90 -2.67
N ASN A 140 10.10 -4.74 -3.79
CA ASN A 140 9.60 -3.99 -4.93
C ASN A 140 8.60 -4.89 -5.68
N PHE A 141 7.37 -4.42 -5.88
CA PHE A 141 6.36 -5.17 -6.64
C PHE A 141 6.61 -5.16 -8.15
N ASN A 142 7.52 -4.29 -8.64
CA ASN A 142 7.91 -4.16 -10.04
C ASN A 142 6.70 -3.96 -10.97
N MET A 143 5.74 -3.14 -10.53
CA MET A 143 4.58 -2.72 -11.30
C MET A 143 4.80 -1.31 -11.83
N SER A 144 4.19 -1.00 -12.97
CA SER A 144 3.94 0.38 -13.37
C SER A 144 2.92 1.03 -12.43
N LYS A 145 2.81 2.36 -12.47
CA LYS A 145 1.84 3.10 -11.64
C LYS A 145 0.39 2.70 -11.94
N ASP A 146 0.04 2.56 -13.21
CA ASP A 146 -1.32 2.21 -13.62
C ASP A 146 -1.69 0.78 -13.21
N GLU A 147 -0.76 -0.17 -13.34
CA GLU A 147 -0.95 -1.53 -12.84
C GLU A 147 -1.13 -1.54 -11.32
N PHE A 148 -0.30 -0.77 -10.61
CA PHE A 148 -0.36 -0.69 -9.16
C PHE A 148 -1.66 -0.05 -8.66
N ILE A 149 -2.18 1.00 -9.31
CA ILE A 149 -3.46 1.64 -8.92
C ILE A 149 -4.61 0.62 -8.96
N ASN A 150 -4.72 -0.16 -10.03
CA ASN A 150 -5.76 -1.17 -10.15
C ASN A 150 -5.59 -2.30 -9.14
N PHE A 151 -4.35 -2.79 -8.98
CA PHE A 151 -4.03 -3.76 -7.94
C PHE A 151 -4.37 -3.21 -6.55
N LYS A 152 -4.16 -1.90 -6.35
CA LYS A 152 -4.38 -1.26 -5.06
C LYS A 152 -5.84 -1.29 -4.65
N TYR A 153 -6.74 -0.87 -5.54
CA TYR A 153 -8.17 -0.89 -5.26
C TYR A 153 -8.69 -2.30 -4.97
N LEU A 154 -8.19 -3.31 -5.69
CA LEU A 154 -8.55 -4.71 -5.45
C LEU A 154 -8.06 -5.20 -4.08
N TYR A 155 -6.80 -4.91 -3.74
CA TYR A 155 -6.20 -5.27 -2.47
C TYR A 155 -6.97 -4.64 -1.31
N GLU A 156 -7.20 -3.32 -1.37
CA GLU A 156 -7.91 -2.59 -0.33
C GLU A 156 -9.35 -3.09 -0.16
N PHE A 157 -10.06 -3.39 -1.25
CA PHE A 157 -11.39 -3.99 -1.17
C PHE A 157 -11.37 -5.36 -0.49
N LEU A 158 -10.47 -6.26 -0.94
CA LEU A 158 -10.37 -7.62 -0.41
C LEU A 158 -10.13 -7.62 1.11
N PHE A 159 -9.16 -6.83 1.57
CA PHE A 159 -8.77 -6.83 2.98
C PHE A 159 -9.70 -6.02 3.88
N ASN A 160 -10.55 -5.18 3.32
CA ASN A 160 -11.65 -4.55 4.04
C ASN A 160 -12.96 -5.35 3.99
N TYR A 161 -13.09 -6.34 3.09
CA TYR A 161 -14.37 -7.02 2.86
C TYR A 161 -14.91 -7.74 4.09
N LEU A 162 -14.06 -8.33 4.94
CA LEU A 162 -14.52 -8.99 6.15
C LEU A 162 -15.16 -8.01 7.14
N ASP A 163 -14.56 -6.84 7.33
CA ASP A 163 -15.13 -5.78 8.17
C ASP A 163 -16.42 -5.24 7.56
N ILE A 164 -16.42 -4.96 6.25
CA ILE A 164 -17.62 -4.51 5.52
C ILE A 164 -18.75 -5.51 5.69
N ARG A 165 -18.47 -6.80 5.48
CA ARG A 165 -19.45 -7.89 5.64
C ARG A 165 -19.99 -7.92 7.07
N HIS A 166 -19.13 -7.82 8.08
CA HIS A 166 -19.54 -7.79 9.47
C HIS A 166 -20.52 -6.63 9.75
N ASN A 167 -20.16 -5.42 9.32
CA ASN A 167 -21.00 -4.22 9.48
C ASN A 167 -22.34 -4.31 8.71
N ILE A 168 -22.41 -5.03 7.59
CA ILE A 168 -23.67 -5.26 6.85
C ILE A 168 -24.62 -6.18 7.62
N TYR A 169 -24.10 -7.21 8.29
CA TYR A 169 -24.92 -8.19 9.01
C TYR A 169 -25.22 -7.79 10.46
N GLU A 170 -24.54 -6.80 11.00
CA GLU A 170 -24.82 -6.25 12.33
C GLU A 170 -26.20 -5.57 12.37
N GLU A 171 -27.09 -6.05 13.26
CA GLU A 171 -28.51 -5.68 13.29
C GLU A 171 -28.77 -4.18 13.49
N ARG A 172 -27.92 -3.50 14.25
CA ARG A 172 -28.10 -2.10 14.65
C ARG A 172 -27.18 -1.12 13.92
N ASN A 173 -26.49 -1.56 12.88
CA ASN A 173 -25.56 -0.72 12.15
C ASN A 173 -26.31 0.22 11.20
N SER A 174 -26.36 1.51 11.54
CA SER A 174 -27.03 2.54 10.74
C SER A 174 -26.39 2.76 9.37
N ASN A 175 -25.13 2.34 9.17
CA ASN A 175 -24.37 2.54 7.94
C ASN A 175 -24.49 1.36 6.95
N LYS A 176 -25.33 0.36 7.24
CA LYS A 176 -25.52 -0.83 6.40
C LYS A 176 -25.75 -0.50 4.93
N GLN A 177 -26.60 0.49 4.64
CA GLN A 177 -26.92 0.88 3.26
C GLN A 177 -25.70 1.45 2.53
N LEU A 178 -24.86 2.22 3.22
CA LEU A 178 -23.63 2.80 2.67
C LEU A 178 -22.60 1.71 2.34
N TYR A 179 -22.44 0.72 3.22
CA TYR A 179 -21.59 -0.44 2.92
C TYR A 179 -22.08 -1.23 1.69
N CYS A 180 -23.39 -1.48 1.60
CA CYS A 180 -23.97 -2.13 0.42
C CYS A 180 -23.76 -1.31 -0.86
N LYS A 181 -23.90 0.01 -0.77
CA LYS A 181 -23.63 0.95 -1.87
C LYS A 181 -22.18 0.87 -2.32
N TYR A 182 -21.24 0.88 -1.38
CA TYR A 182 -19.81 0.74 -1.65
C TYR A 182 -19.48 -0.56 -2.40
N VAL A 183 -19.95 -1.70 -1.88
CA VAL A 183 -19.73 -3.01 -2.50
C VAL A 183 -20.27 -3.04 -3.94
N LYS A 184 -21.51 -2.55 -4.14
CA LYS A 184 -22.13 -2.48 -5.47
C LYS A 184 -21.33 -1.61 -6.43
N PHE A 185 -20.82 -0.47 -5.97
CA PHE A 185 -19.99 0.43 -6.77
C PHE A 185 -18.66 -0.22 -7.15
N PHE A 186 -17.98 -0.85 -6.19
CA PHE A 186 -16.71 -1.52 -6.43
C PHE A 186 -16.84 -2.61 -7.52
N PHE A 187 -17.87 -3.45 -7.44
CA PHE A 187 -18.11 -4.48 -8.47
C PHE A 187 -18.44 -3.88 -9.84
N ARG A 188 -19.18 -2.76 -9.90
CA ARG A 188 -19.44 -2.05 -11.17
C ARG A 188 -18.16 -1.50 -11.77
N PHE A 189 -17.32 -0.86 -10.96
CA PHE A 189 -16.02 -0.36 -11.38
C PHE A 189 -15.13 -1.49 -11.92
N TYR A 190 -15.02 -2.59 -11.16
CA TYR A 190 -14.22 -3.74 -11.57
C TYR A 190 -14.73 -4.39 -12.86
N ASN A 191 -16.05 -4.47 -13.05
CA ASN A 191 -16.62 -4.96 -14.31
C ASN A 191 -16.27 -4.07 -15.51
N ARG A 192 -16.25 -2.73 -15.35
CA ARG A 192 -15.81 -1.81 -16.41
C ARG A 192 -14.35 -2.06 -16.81
N ILE A 193 -13.47 -2.32 -15.83
CA ILE A 193 -12.07 -2.70 -16.11
C ILE A 193 -12.02 -4.04 -16.85
N LYS A 194 -12.75 -5.05 -16.38
CA LYS A 194 -12.79 -6.37 -17.03
C LYS A 194 -13.23 -6.29 -18.49
N ASP A 195 -14.24 -5.48 -18.80
CA ASP A 195 -14.76 -5.33 -20.16
C ASP A 195 -13.76 -4.62 -21.10
N SER A 196 -12.77 -3.91 -20.54
CA SER A 196 -11.67 -3.30 -21.29
C SER A 196 -10.52 -4.27 -21.59
N CYS A 197 -10.54 -5.50 -21.06
CA CYS A 197 -9.53 -6.51 -21.39
C CYS A 197 -9.72 -6.99 -22.84
N PRO A 198 -8.72 -6.84 -23.72
CA PRO A 198 -8.82 -7.35 -25.08
C PRO A 198 -8.94 -8.88 -25.02
N LEU A 199 -9.94 -9.43 -25.72
CA LEU A 199 -9.97 -10.85 -25.99
C LEU A 199 -8.68 -11.19 -26.75
N ILE A 200 -7.84 -12.06 -26.18
CA ILE A 200 -6.77 -12.70 -26.94
C ILE A 200 -7.47 -13.63 -27.94
N ILE A 201 -7.89 -13.07 -29.07
CA ILE A 201 -8.24 -13.87 -30.23
C ILE A 201 -6.89 -14.36 -30.74
N ASN A 202 -6.59 -15.64 -30.50
CA ASN A 202 -5.44 -16.31 -31.09
C ASN A 202 -5.42 -16.00 -32.59
N ALA A 203 -4.55 -15.09 -33.01
CA ALA A 203 -4.27 -14.86 -34.40
C ALA A 203 -3.69 -16.17 -34.92
N ASN A 204 -4.47 -16.87 -35.75
CA ASN A 204 -4.02 -18.04 -36.47
C ASN A 204 -2.66 -17.74 -37.10
N ILE A 205 -1.63 -18.42 -36.60
CA ILE A 205 -0.39 -18.63 -37.34
C ILE A 205 -0.81 -19.45 -38.57
N ILE A 206 -1.11 -18.77 -39.67
CA ILE A 206 -1.15 -19.42 -40.98
C ILE A 206 0.30 -19.53 -41.42
N LEU A 207 0.91 -20.68 -41.09
CA LEU A 207 2.07 -21.18 -41.81
C LEU A 207 1.55 -21.81 -43.09
N HIS A 208 1.70 -21.12 -44.22
CA HIS A 208 1.97 -21.70 -45.53
C HIS A 208 2.73 -20.71 -46.40
#